data_AF-A0A940ZYG1-F1
#
_entry.id   AF-A0A940ZYG1-F1
#
_cell.length_a   1.000
_cell.length_b   1.000
_cell.length_c   1.000
_cell.angle_alpha   90.00
_cell.angle_beta   90.00
_cell.angle_gamma   90.00
#
_symmetry.space_group_name_H-M   'P 1'
#
loop_
_entity.id
_entity.type
_entity.pdbx_description
1 polymer ?
#
loop_
_entity_poly.entity_id
_entity_poly.type
_entity_poly.pdbx_seq_one_letter_code
_entity_poly.pdbx_strand_id
1 'polypeptide(L)'
;MSDRKYRQRGYQDDDRKPPRAPRAPGPRPPADQPEGPRALHLMKWREVIRCARCAGELSSADVSNARCGKCGAELHACTQCAFFDPGARLQCRQPIAARIAVKDARNDCTLWKPRTTVERETQAAAPSRSGRQAFDDLFK
;
A
#
# COMPACT_ATOMS: atom_id res chain seq x y z
N MET A 1 -61.34 11.13 -38.32
CA MET A 1 -60.84 10.34 -37.17
C MET A 1 -59.42 9.93 -37.49
N SER A 2 -58.33 10.37 -36.85
CA SER A 2 -58.16 11.29 -35.74
C SER A 2 -56.84 12.03 -35.95
N ASP A 3 -56.88 13.34 -35.73
CA ASP A 3 -55.72 14.18 -35.49
C ASP A 3 -54.99 13.63 -34.23
N ARG A 4 -53.79 13.08 -34.42
CA ARG A 4 -52.94 12.63 -33.32
C ARG A 4 -51.55 13.21 -33.51
N LYS A 5 -51.28 14.26 -32.75
CA LYS A 5 -50.05 15.06 -32.64
C LYS A 5 -48.79 14.27 -32.21
N TYR A 6 -48.85 12.94 -32.10
CA TYR A 6 -47.70 12.12 -31.72
C TYR A 6 -47.69 10.82 -32.51
N ARG A 7 -46.77 10.71 -33.47
CA ARG A 7 -46.43 9.47 -34.18
C ARG A 7 -45.28 8.82 -33.41
N GLN A 8 -45.58 7.82 -32.58
CA GLN A 8 -44.55 7.00 -31.93
C GLN A 8 -43.82 6.20 -33.02
N ARG A 9 -42.48 6.30 -33.09
CA ARG A 9 -41.66 5.45 -33.96
C ARG A 9 -41.79 4.01 -33.45
N GLY A 10 -42.50 3.18 -34.21
CA GLY A 10 -42.68 1.77 -33.89
C GLY A 10 -41.57 0.93 -34.50
N TYR A 11 -41.37 -0.26 -33.94
CA TYR A 11 -40.41 -1.28 -34.41
C TYR A 11 -40.60 -1.70 -35.89
N GLN A 12 -41.70 -1.28 -36.53
CA GLN A 12 -41.97 -1.52 -37.96
C GLN A 12 -41.42 -0.42 -38.89
N ASP A 13 -40.77 0.63 -38.38
CA ASP A 13 -40.20 1.73 -39.18
C ASP A 13 -38.72 1.53 -39.54
N ASP A 14 -38.06 0.44 -39.11
CA ASP A 14 -36.62 0.20 -39.36
C ASP A 14 -36.31 -0.33 -40.77
N ASP A 15 -37.30 -0.88 -41.48
CA ASP A 15 -37.10 -1.48 -42.82
C ASP A 15 -36.94 -0.44 -43.95
N ARG A 16 -36.94 0.87 -43.64
CA ARG A 16 -36.82 1.97 -44.63
C ARG A 16 -35.52 2.76 -44.57
N LYS A 17 -34.49 2.28 -43.86
CA LYS A 17 -33.18 2.98 -43.86
C LYS A 17 -32.35 2.61 -45.10
N PRO A 18 -31.97 3.57 -45.96
CA PRO A 18 -30.97 3.29 -46.99
C PRO A 18 -29.62 2.95 -46.33
N PRO A 19 -28.79 2.10 -46.97
CA PRO A 19 -27.55 1.63 -46.37
C PRO A 19 -26.62 2.82 -46.03
N ARG A 20 -26.13 2.86 -44.79
CA ARG A 20 -25.19 3.90 -44.34
C ARG A 20 -23.88 3.76 -45.13
N ALA A 21 -23.44 4.84 -45.75
CA ALA A 21 -22.14 4.90 -46.41
C ALA A 21 -20.99 4.62 -45.41
N PRO A 22 -19.91 3.94 -45.84
CA PRO A 22 -18.78 3.64 -44.98
C PRO A 22 -18.08 4.93 -44.54
N ARG A 23 -17.83 5.07 -43.23
CA ARG A 23 -17.08 6.19 -42.66
C ARG A 23 -15.61 6.09 -43.09
N ALA A 24 -15.05 7.19 -43.59
CA ALA A 24 -13.63 7.28 -43.92
C ALA A 24 -12.75 7.09 -42.65
N PRO A 25 -11.57 6.45 -42.76
CA PRO A 25 -10.68 6.23 -41.63
C PRO A 25 -9.98 7.53 -41.24
N GLY A 26 -10.45 8.19 -40.18
CA GLY A 26 -9.71 9.24 -39.50
C GLY A 26 -8.64 8.67 -38.56
N PRO A 27 -7.63 9.47 -38.18
CA PRO A 27 -6.57 9.02 -37.28
C PRO A 27 -7.15 8.63 -35.92
N ARG A 28 -6.88 7.39 -35.50
CA ARG A 28 -7.29 6.88 -34.19
C ARG A 28 -6.50 7.61 -33.09
N PRO A 29 -7.13 8.05 -31.99
CA PRO A 29 -6.38 8.52 -30.82
C PRO A 29 -5.46 7.38 -30.30
N PRO A 30 -4.33 7.71 -29.66
CA PRO A 30 -3.38 6.70 -29.18
C PRO A 30 -4.08 5.65 -28.31
N ALA A 31 -3.85 4.38 -28.62
CA ALA A 31 -4.51 3.22 -28.02
C ALA A 31 -4.06 2.91 -26.57
N ASP A 32 -3.76 3.94 -25.77
CA ASP A 32 -3.17 3.82 -24.43
C ASP A 32 -4.12 4.26 -23.29
N GLN A 33 -5.42 4.34 -23.55
CA GLN A 33 -6.40 4.41 -22.46
C GLN A 33 -6.88 2.98 -22.17
N PRO A 34 -6.45 2.35 -21.07
CA PRO A 34 -6.99 1.05 -20.69
C PRO A 34 -8.50 1.23 -20.45
N GLU A 35 -9.31 0.60 -21.30
CA GLU A 35 -10.77 0.48 -21.13
C GLU A 35 -11.04 -0.41 -19.90
N GLY A 36 -10.90 0.15 -18.71
CA GLY A 36 -11.11 -0.54 -17.44
C GLY A 36 -11.50 0.42 -16.32
N PRO A 37 -12.15 -0.07 -15.25
CA PRO A 37 -12.43 0.76 -14.08
C PRO A 37 -11.12 1.32 -13.52
N ARG A 38 -11.10 2.62 -13.18
CA ARG A 38 -9.90 3.24 -12.58
C ARG A 38 -9.47 2.43 -11.37
N ALA A 39 -8.20 2.01 -11.36
CA ALA A 39 -7.62 1.38 -10.19
C ALA A 39 -7.80 2.30 -8.98
N LEU A 40 -8.42 1.78 -7.92
CA LEU A 40 -8.50 2.49 -6.66
C LEU A 40 -7.07 2.77 -6.19
N HIS A 41 -6.79 4.02 -5.81
CA HIS A 41 -5.49 4.41 -5.29
C HIS A 41 -5.34 3.84 -3.86
N LEU A 42 -5.03 2.54 -3.79
CA LEU A 42 -4.73 1.87 -2.54
C LEU A 42 -3.41 2.43 -2.00
N MET A 43 -3.43 2.90 -0.75
CA MET A 43 -2.22 3.39 -0.09
C MET A 43 -1.16 2.28 -0.06
N LYS A 44 0.08 2.66 -0.34
CA LYS A 44 1.20 1.74 -0.30
C LYS A 44 1.47 1.32 1.15
N TRP A 45 1.94 0.09 1.32
CA TRP A 45 2.34 -0.45 2.62
C TRP A 45 3.86 -0.55 2.66
N ARG A 46 4.47 -0.26 3.81
CA ARG A 46 5.90 -0.43 4.05
C ARG A 46 6.14 -1.29 5.28
N GLU A 47 7.20 -2.08 5.25
CA GLU A 47 7.67 -2.82 6.42
C GLU A 47 8.59 -1.92 7.24
N VAL A 48 8.34 -1.86 8.55
CA VAL A 48 9.07 -1.03 9.51
C VAL A 48 9.52 -1.89 10.66
N ILE A 49 10.73 -1.66 11.15
CA ILE A 49 11.23 -2.26 12.40
C ILE A 49 11.28 -1.14 13.45
N ARG A 50 10.70 -1.40 14.63
CA ARG A 50 10.72 -0.46 15.75
C ARG A 50 11.40 -1.07 16.96
N CYS A 51 12.14 -0.27 17.71
CA CYS A 51 12.74 -0.71 18.96
C CYS A 51 11.66 -1.00 20.02
N ALA A 52 11.71 -2.17 20.65
CA ALA A 52 10.79 -2.55 21.72
C ALA A 52 10.86 -1.62 22.96
N ARG A 53 12.00 -0.95 23.18
CA ARG A 53 12.22 -0.10 24.36
C ARG A 53 11.78 1.35 24.17
N CYS A 54 12.09 1.96 23.02
CA CYS A 54 11.81 3.39 22.77
C CYS A 54 10.81 3.64 21.63
N ALA A 55 10.28 2.60 21.00
CA ALA A 55 9.38 2.65 19.84
C ALA A 55 9.91 3.40 18.61
N GLY A 56 11.18 3.81 18.61
CA GLY A 56 11.83 4.47 17.50
C GLY A 56 11.99 3.52 16.32
N GLU A 57 11.68 4.02 15.11
CA GLU A 57 12.00 3.35 13.85
C GLU A 57 13.51 3.13 13.75
N LEU A 58 13.88 1.90 13.40
CA LEU A 58 15.26 1.43 13.27
C LEU A 58 15.68 1.51 11.80
N SER A 59 16.86 2.06 11.57
CA SER A 59 17.50 2.03 10.27
C SER A 59 18.09 0.63 9.99
N SER A 60 18.43 0.35 8.73
CA SER A 60 19.19 -0.85 8.37
C SER A 60 20.51 -0.97 9.13
N ALA A 61 21.18 0.17 9.38
CA ALA A 61 22.42 0.22 10.14
C ALA A 61 22.24 -0.19 11.62
N ASP A 62 21.14 0.21 12.26
CA ASP A 62 20.83 -0.20 13.64
C ASP A 62 20.69 -1.73 13.74
N VAL A 63 20.01 -2.33 12.76
CA VAL A 63 19.81 -3.79 12.69
C VAL A 63 21.15 -4.51 12.52
N SER A 64 22.02 -4.02 11.63
CA SER A 64 23.37 -4.59 11.43
C SER A 64 24.26 -4.48 12.67
N ASN A 65 24.19 -3.35 13.38
CA ASN A 65 24.98 -3.12 14.60
C ASN A 65 24.40 -3.81 15.85
N ALA A 66 23.23 -4.46 15.72
CA ALA A 66 22.50 -5.08 16.81
C ALA A 66 22.22 -4.15 18.02
N ARG A 67 22.23 -2.83 17.81
CA ARG A 67 22.03 -1.82 18.86
C ARG A 67 21.25 -0.63 18.33
N CYS A 68 20.34 -0.10 19.14
CA CYS A 68 19.53 1.05 18.77
C CYS A 68 20.33 2.36 18.90
N GLY A 69 20.43 3.15 17.83
CA GLY A 69 21.07 4.46 17.86
C GLY A 69 20.37 5.53 18.72
N LYS A 70 19.10 5.33 19.11
CA LYS A 70 18.35 6.30 19.93
C LYS A 70 18.50 6.08 21.43
N CYS A 71 18.28 4.85 21.89
CA CYS A 71 18.26 4.51 23.32
C CYS A 71 19.40 3.59 23.76
N GLY A 72 20.24 3.13 22.83
CA GLY A 72 21.37 2.24 23.12
C GLY A 72 20.99 0.82 23.53
N ALA A 73 19.71 0.43 23.42
CA ALA A 73 19.26 -0.92 23.73
C ALA A 73 19.81 -1.95 22.74
N GLU A 74 20.08 -3.16 23.24
CA GLU A 74 20.48 -4.30 22.41
C GLU A 74 19.28 -4.77 21.58
N LEU A 75 19.45 -4.83 20.27
CA LEU A 75 18.42 -5.28 19.34
C LEU A 75 18.44 -6.79 19.15
N HIS A 76 19.58 -7.45 19.33
CA HIS A 76 19.67 -8.90 19.32
C HIS A 76 19.24 -9.50 20.69
N ALA A 77 18.01 -9.17 21.08
CA ALA A 77 17.38 -9.53 22.34
C ALA A 77 16.07 -10.30 22.07
N CYS A 78 15.58 -11.07 23.05
CA CYS A 78 14.32 -11.80 22.89
C CYS A 78 13.15 -10.83 22.71
N THR A 79 13.14 -9.70 23.40
CA THR A 79 12.04 -8.72 23.31
C THR A 79 11.92 -8.03 21.95
N GLN A 80 12.98 -8.07 21.14
CA GLN A 80 13.00 -7.56 19.77
C GLN A 80 12.77 -8.67 18.72
N CYS A 81 12.61 -9.93 19.14
CA CYS A 81 12.48 -11.08 18.26
C CYS A 81 11.02 -11.29 17.77
N ALA A 82 10.84 -11.64 16.50
CA ALA A 82 9.54 -11.96 15.92
C ALA A 82 8.87 -13.22 16.54
N PHE A 83 9.66 -14.12 17.13
CA PHE A 83 9.19 -15.39 17.70
C PHE A 83 8.99 -15.38 19.20
N PHE A 84 9.25 -14.24 19.85
CA PHE A 84 9.07 -14.12 21.29
C PHE A 84 7.59 -14.16 21.65
N ASP A 85 7.23 -15.09 22.52
CA ASP A 85 5.87 -15.29 22.98
C ASP A 85 5.90 -15.67 24.47
N PRO A 86 5.46 -14.79 25.38
CA PRO A 86 5.46 -15.06 26.82
C PRO A 86 4.67 -16.31 27.23
N GLY A 87 3.67 -16.72 26.43
CA GLY A 87 2.83 -17.90 26.71
C GLY A 87 3.41 -19.22 26.20
N ALA A 88 4.46 -19.19 25.37
CA ALA A 88 5.06 -20.39 24.81
C ALA A 88 6.07 -21.06 25.76
N ARG A 89 6.37 -22.34 25.51
CA ARG A 89 7.44 -23.06 26.23
C ARG A 89 8.78 -22.35 26.05
N LEU A 90 9.46 -22.05 27.17
CA LEU A 90 10.70 -21.23 27.20
C LEU A 90 10.53 -19.78 26.69
N GLN A 91 9.28 -19.32 26.54
CA GLN A 91 8.90 -17.99 26.05
C GLN A 91 9.29 -17.72 24.59
N CYS A 92 9.34 -18.78 23.77
CA CYS A 92 9.66 -18.71 22.35
C CYS A 92 8.79 -19.70 21.57
N ARG A 93 8.33 -19.30 20.38
CA ARG A 93 7.58 -20.19 19.47
C ARG A 93 8.48 -21.19 18.74
N GLN A 94 9.78 -20.93 18.68
CA GLN A 94 10.76 -21.81 18.05
C GLN A 94 11.34 -22.82 19.06
N PRO A 95 11.75 -24.02 18.62
CA PRO A 95 12.36 -25.01 19.48
C PRO A 95 13.79 -24.58 19.85
N ILE A 96 13.93 -23.82 20.93
CA ILE A 96 15.23 -23.44 21.50
C ILE A 96 15.73 -24.49 22.49
N ALA A 97 17.04 -24.71 22.54
CA ALA A 97 17.68 -25.71 23.41
C ALA A 97 17.57 -25.35 24.91
N ALA A 98 17.74 -24.06 25.25
CA ALA A 98 17.72 -23.58 26.62
C ALA A 98 16.95 -22.26 26.76
N ARG A 99 16.40 -22.01 27.95
CA ARG A 99 15.72 -20.75 28.25
C ARG A 99 16.74 -19.63 28.44
N ILE A 100 16.58 -18.56 27.69
CA ILE A 100 17.30 -17.30 27.93
C ILE A 100 16.68 -16.61 29.16
N ALA A 101 17.47 -16.36 30.20
CA ALA A 101 16.99 -15.79 31.46
C ALA A 101 16.64 -14.30 31.34
N VAL A 102 17.57 -13.48 30.83
CA VAL A 102 17.39 -12.04 30.64
C VAL A 102 16.92 -11.78 29.20
N LYS A 103 15.68 -11.30 29.04
CA LYS A 103 15.06 -11.14 27.71
C LYS A 103 15.43 -9.86 26.98
N ASP A 104 15.86 -8.85 27.74
CA ASP A 104 16.25 -7.53 27.24
C ASP A 104 17.76 -7.35 27.02
N ALA A 105 18.54 -8.38 27.34
CA ALA A 105 19.97 -8.40 27.08
C ALA A 105 20.28 -9.04 25.72
N ARG A 106 21.44 -8.69 25.18
CA ARG A 106 21.99 -9.37 24.01
C ARG A 106 22.11 -10.87 24.28
N ASN A 107 21.59 -11.67 23.36
CA ASN A 107 21.75 -13.13 23.37
C ASN A 107 22.45 -13.56 22.09
N ASP A 108 22.82 -14.85 21.99
CA ASP A 108 23.44 -15.43 20.79
C ASP A 108 22.51 -16.45 20.11
N CYS A 109 21.19 -16.23 20.20
CA CYS A 109 20.21 -17.12 19.60
C CYS A 109 20.31 -17.10 18.08
N THR A 110 20.65 -18.23 17.47
CA THR A 110 20.78 -18.37 15.99
C THR A 110 19.44 -18.30 15.26
N LEU A 111 18.33 -18.54 15.96
CA LEU A 111 16.97 -18.47 15.42
C LEU A 111 16.34 -17.08 15.53
N TRP A 112 17.11 -16.08 15.98
CA TRP A 112 16.61 -14.73 16.14
C TRP A 112 16.26 -14.10 14.80
N LYS A 113 15.11 -13.41 14.76
CA LYS A 113 14.70 -12.57 13.63
C LYS A 113 14.08 -11.29 14.16
N PRO A 114 14.39 -10.12 13.58
CA PRO A 114 13.82 -8.87 14.02
C PRO A 114 12.31 -8.86 13.79
N ARG A 115 11.56 -8.33 14.76
CA ARG A 115 10.13 -8.12 14.60
C ARG A 115 9.86 -6.96 13.63
N THR A 116 9.26 -7.27 12.49
CA THR A 116 8.78 -6.29 11.50
C THR A 116 7.28 -6.03 11.69
N THR A 117 6.86 -4.80 11.43
CA THR A 117 5.46 -4.37 11.41
C THR A 117 5.15 -3.75 10.06
N VAL A 118 4.03 -4.13 9.45
CA VAL A 118 3.57 -3.55 8.19
C VAL A 118 2.72 -2.31 8.50
N GLU A 119 3.15 -1.15 8.01
CA GLU A 119 2.46 0.12 8.20
C GLU A 119 1.99 0.69 6.87
N ARG A 120 0.86 1.41 6.86
CA ARG A 120 0.45 2.20 5.69
C ARG A 120 1.39 3.38 5.52
N GLU A 121 1.88 3.59 4.31
CA GLU A 121 2.51 4.84 3.91
C GLU A 121 1.42 5.93 3.90
N THR A 122 1.29 6.65 5.02
CA THR A 122 0.42 7.83 5.14
C THR A 122 1.15 9.12 4.77
N GLN A 123 2.43 9.03 4.42
CA GLN A 123 3.18 10.15 3.87
C GLN A 123 2.66 10.42 2.47
N ALA A 124 1.67 11.32 2.36
CA ALA A 124 1.46 12.02 1.11
C ALA A 124 2.82 12.58 0.71
N ALA A 125 3.31 12.23 -0.48
CA ALA A 125 4.45 12.90 -1.06
C ALA A 125 4.21 14.40 -0.88
N ALA A 126 5.14 15.10 -0.21
CA ALA A 126 5.03 16.55 -0.06
C ALA A 126 4.72 17.10 -1.45
N PRO A 127 3.61 17.81 -1.64
CA PRO A 127 3.20 18.20 -2.98
C PRO A 127 4.37 18.99 -3.56
N SER A 128 4.87 18.53 -4.71
CA SER A 128 5.99 19.19 -5.42
C SER A 128 5.66 20.63 -5.81
N ARG A 129 4.39 21.02 -5.67
CA ARG A 129 3.87 22.38 -5.75
C ARG A 129 3.35 22.79 -4.38
N SER A 130 3.69 23.99 -3.94
CA SER A 130 3.05 24.57 -2.75
C SER A 130 1.53 24.60 -2.96
N GLY A 131 0.73 24.32 -1.94
CA GLY A 131 -0.74 24.29 -2.06
C GLY A 131 -1.34 25.57 -2.65
N ARG A 132 -0.63 26.70 -2.57
CA ARG A 132 -1.00 27.97 -3.24
C ARG A 132 -0.93 27.88 -4.76
N GLN A 133 0.14 27.30 -5.32
CA GLN A 133 0.28 27.16 -6.77
C GLN A 133 -0.82 26.28 -7.38
N ALA A 134 -1.20 25.21 -6.69
CA ALA A 134 -2.30 24.35 -7.15
C ALA A 134 -3.67 25.05 -7.09
N PHE A 135 -3.85 26.02 -6.18
CA PHE A 135 -5.07 26.82 -6.09
C PHE A 135 -5.15 27.86 -7.22
N ASP A 136 -4.05 28.57 -7.50
CA ASP A 136 -4.01 29.61 -8.53
C ASP A 136 -4.26 29.06 -9.95
N ASP A 137 -3.82 27.81 -10.22
CA ASP A 137 -4.03 27.13 -11.51
C ASP A 137 -5.51 26.81 -11.80
N LEU A 138 -6.41 26.82 -10.80
CA LEU A 138 -7.84 26.55 -10.98
C LEU A 138 -8.63 27.73 -11.57
N PHE A 139 -8.09 28.94 -11.45
CA PHE A 139 -8.76 30.18 -11.86
C PHE A 139 -8.14 30.80 -13.12
N LYS A 140 -7.33 30.02 -13.85
CA LYS A 140 -6.72 30.39 -15.13
C LYS A 140 -7.49 29.85 -16.32
#